data_AF-A0A5P9HTA0-F1
#
_entry.id   AF-A0A5P9HTA0-F1
#
_cell.length_a   1.000
_cell.length_b   1.000
_cell.length_c   1.000
_cell.angle_alpha   90.00
_cell.angle_beta   90.00
_cell.angle_gamma   90.00
#
_symmetry.space_group_name_H-M   'P 1'
#
loop_
_entity.id
_entity.type
_entity.pdbx_description
1 polymer ?
#
loop_
_entity_poly.entity_id
_entity_poly.type
_entity_poly.pdbx_seq_one_letter_code
_entity_poly.pdbx_strand_id
1 'polypeptide(L)'
;MIIMKRSIIIVNYFRKFGRSSENPKDLAISISIEAAELLEDFQWISSEEALNANKENLREDIADVLIYSLMLCSDLGLDVREIVEEKILKNGRKYPVEK
;
A
#
# COMPACT_ATOMS: atom_id res chain seq x y z
N MET A 1 6.93 2.36 -19.92
CA MET A 1 8.10 1.46 -19.75
C MET A 1 9.17 1.97 -18.75
N ILE A 2 9.15 3.23 -18.29
CA ILE A 2 10.13 3.76 -17.32
C ILE A 2 9.64 3.65 -15.86
N ILE A 3 8.33 3.71 -15.60
CA ILE A 3 7.76 3.72 -14.25
C ILE A 3 7.74 2.30 -13.63
N MET A 4 7.40 1.28 -14.42
CA MET A 4 7.42 -0.14 -14.02
C MET A 4 8.80 -0.59 -13.47
N LYS A 5 9.90 0.01 -13.97
CA LYS A 5 11.26 -0.34 -13.53
C LYS A 5 11.62 0.10 -12.12
N ARG A 6 10.99 1.16 -11.56
CA ARG A 6 11.34 1.65 -10.21
C ARG A 6 10.64 0.88 -9.09
N SER A 7 9.38 0.49 -9.29
CA SER A 7 8.62 -0.33 -8.33
C SER A 7 9.22 -1.72 -8.17
N ILE A 8 9.66 -2.33 -9.28
CA ILE A 8 10.37 -3.62 -9.28
C ILE A 8 11.67 -3.55 -8.49
N ILE A 9 12.41 -2.44 -8.57
CA ILE A 9 13.65 -2.27 -7.79
C ILE A 9 13.32 -2.29 -6.29
N ILE A 10 12.35 -1.50 -5.83
CA ILE A 10 11.97 -1.44 -4.40
C ILE A 10 11.51 -2.82 -3.90
N VAL A 11 10.65 -3.51 -4.64
CA VAL A 11 10.17 -4.86 -4.33
C VAL A 11 11.31 -5.88 -4.27
N ASN A 12 12.26 -5.82 -5.22
CA ASN A 12 13.41 -6.71 -5.25
C ASN A 12 14.40 -6.46 -4.10
N TYR A 13 14.56 -5.21 -3.68
CA TYR A 13 15.33 -4.89 -2.48
C TYR A 13 14.64 -5.47 -1.24
N PHE A 14 13.33 -5.29 -1.09
CA PHE A 14 12.62 -5.84 0.07
C PHE A 14 12.66 -7.37 0.14
N ARG A 15 12.43 -8.06 -0.98
CA ARG A 15 12.55 -9.53 -1.06
C ARG A 15 13.95 -10.06 -0.68
N LYS A 16 14.99 -9.24 -0.81
CA LYS A 16 16.36 -9.60 -0.44
C LYS A 16 16.61 -9.52 1.07
N PHE A 17 15.85 -8.72 1.81
CA PHE A 17 16.09 -8.43 3.23
C PHE A 17 14.94 -8.88 4.16
N GLY A 18 13.71 -9.03 3.65
CA GLY A 18 12.50 -9.07 4.48
C GLY A 18 11.90 -10.45 4.72
N ARG A 19 11.65 -11.26 3.68
CA ARG A 19 11.04 -12.61 3.79
C ARG A 19 11.05 -13.31 2.42
N SER A 20 11.22 -14.63 2.43
CA SER A 20 11.25 -15.50 1.25
C SER A 20 9.84 -15.77 0.72
N SER A 21 9.64 -15.64 -0.60
CA SER A 21 8.46 -16.01 -1.40
C SER A 21 7.14 -16.22 -0.64
N GLU A 22 6.40 -15.14 -0.39
CA GLU A 22 5.00 -15.23 0.03
C GLU A 22 4.12 -15.45 -1.20
N ASN A 23 3.17 -16.39 -1.12
CA ASN A 23 2.20 -16.56 -2.21
C ASN A 23 1.19 -15.39 -2.19
N PRO A 24 0.37 -15.19 -3.24
CA PRO A 24 -0.60 -14.08 -3.28
C PRO A 24 -1.59 -14.02 -2.10
N LYS A 25 -1.95 -15.17 -1.51
CA LYS A 25 -2.82 -15.23 -0.34
C LYS A 25 -2.10 -14.67 0.89
N ASP A 26 -0.85 -15.05 1.11
CA ASP A 26 -0.07 -14.61 2.26
C ASP A 26 0.19 -13.11 2.19
N LEU A 27 0.51 -12.58 1.00
CA LEU A 27 0.64 -11.13 0.78
C LEU A 27 -0.66 -10.37 1.07
N ALA A 28 -1.81 -10.92 0.67
CA ALA A 28 -3.11 -10.30 0.99
C ALA A 28 -3.41 -10.30 2.50
N ILE A 29 -2.97 -11.34 3.23
CA ILE A 29 -3.04 -11.39 4.70
C ILE A 29 -2.13 -10.31 5.30
N SER A 30 -0.87 -10.22 4.84
CA SER A 30 0.08 -9.20 5.30
C SER A 30 -0.48 -7.78 5.10
N ILE A 31 -1.03 -7.44 3.93
CA ILE A 31 -1.71 -6.15 3.69
C ILE A 31 -2.79 -5.86 4.73
N SER A 32 -3.59 -6.87 5.11
CA SER A 32 -4.65 -6.70 6.11
C SER A 32 -4.10 -6.50 7.52
N ILE A 33 -2.96 -7.09 7.86
CA ILE A 33 -2.30 -6.94 9.15
C ILE A 33 -1.72 -5.53 9.25
N GLU A 34 -0.91 -5.10 8.27
CA GLU A 34 -0.28 -3.77 8.29
C GLU A 34 -1.33 -2.63 8.24
N ALA A 35 -2.44 -2.85 7.54
CA ALA A 35 -3.54 -1.89 7.54
C ALA A 35 -4.26 -1.81 8.90
N ALA A 36 -4.23 -2.89 9.70
CA ALA A 36 -4.74 -2.87 11.06
C ALA A 36 -3.74 -2.17 12.00
N GLU A 37 -2.43 -2.39 11.86
CA GLU A 37 -1.39 -1.67 12.62
C GLU A 37 -1.48 -0.16 12.38
N LEU A 38 -1.60 0.26 11.11
CA LEU A 38 -1.87 1.67 10.77
C LEU A 38 -3.15 2.23 11.43
N LEU A 39 -4.16 1.39 11.65
CA LEU A 39 -5.39 1.82 12.32
C LEU A 39 -5.19 2.00 13.83
N GLU A 40 -4.29 1.23 14.45
CA GLU A 40 -3.98 1.32 15.88
C GLU A 40 -3.44 2.70 16.27
N ASP A 41 -2.70 3.36 15.36
CA ASP A 41 -2.22 4.73 15.55
C ASP A 41 -3.34 5.76 15.75
N PHE A 42 -4.56 5.47 15.29
CA PHE A 42 -5.73 6.33 15.46
C PHE A 42 -6.68 5.83 16.55
N GLN A 43 -6.36 4.72 17.20
CA GLN A 43 -7.24 4.11 18.18
C GLN A 43 -7.29 4.98 19.44
N TRP A 44 -8.50 5.29 19.89
CA TRP A 44 -8.78 6.01 21.15
C TRP A 44 -8.36 7.49 21.21
N ILE A 45 -7.76 8.03 20.16
CA ILE A 45 -7.31 9.42 20.09
C ILE A 45 -7.90 10.13 18.86
N SER A 46 -7.83 11.46 18.84
CA SER A 46 -8.21 12.24 17.66
C SER A 46 -7.15 12.13 16.55
N SER A 47 -7.56 12.37 15.30
CA SER A 47 -6.63 12.39 14.17
C SER A 47 -5.51 13.43 14.33
N GLU A 48 -5.80 14.58 14.93
CA GLU A 48 -4.79 15.62 15.17
C GLU A 48 -3.74 15.17 16.19
N GLU A 49 -4.16 14.49 17.26
CA GLU A 49 -3.25 13.92 18.26
C GLU A 49 -2.37 12.82 17.66
N ALA A 50 -2.96 11.88 16.90
CA ALA A 50 -2.23 10.80 16.23
C ALA A 50 -1.12 11.35 15.30
N LEU A 51 -1.45 12.34 14.47
CA LEU A 51 -0.52 12.95 13.53
C LEU A 51 0.65 13.68 14.20
N ASN A 52 0.44 14.17 15.43
CA ASN A 52 1.46 14.88 16.20
C ASN A 52 2.34 13.94 17.04
N ALA A 53 1.75 12.90 17.64
CA ALA A 53 2.43 11.98 18.53
C ALA A 53 3.21 10.87 17.80
N ASN A 54 2.64 10.32 16.71
CA ASN A 54 3.08 9.06 16.11
C ASN A 54 3.50 9.20 14.65
N LYS A 55 3.98 10.38 14.24
CA LYS A 55 4.29 10.67 12.83
C LYS A 55 5.30 9.70 12.18
N GLU A 56 6.22 9.15 12.98
CA GLU A 56 7.18 8.16 12.50
C GLU A 56 6.50 6.80 12.27
N ASN A 57 5.77 6.30 13.28
CA ASN A 57 5.02 5.04 13.19
C ASN A 57 4.04 5.04 12.01
N LEU A 58 3.25 6.10 11.86
CA LEU A 58 2.35 6.29 10.72
C LEU A 58 3.06 6.16 9.36
N ARG A 59 4.30 6.63 9.26
CA ARG A 59 5.07 6.53 8.00
C ARG A 59 5.57 5.11 7.75
N GLU A 60 5.92 4.39 8.80
CA GLU A 60 6.34 2.99 8.74
C GLU A 60 5.16 2.10 8.35
N ASP A 61 4.03 2.18 9.05
CA ASP A 61 2.84 1.36 8.77
C ASP A 61 2.26 1.63 7.37
N ILE A 62 2.24 2.90 6.93
CA ILE A 62 1.87 3.24 5.53
C ILE A 62 2.86 2.61 4.55
N ALA A 63 4.16 2.62 4.85
CA ALA A 63 5.16 2.03 3.98
C ALA A 63 4.97 0.51 3.89
N ASP A 64 4.65 -0.16 4.99
CA ASP A 64 4.45 -1.61 5.01
C ASP A 64 3.21 -2.03 4.21
N VAL A 65 2.07 -1.33 4.37
CA VAL A 65 0.88 -1.53 3.51
C VAL A 65 1.23 -1.39 2.03
N LEU A 66 2.01 -0.36 1.67
CA LEU A 66 2.42 -0.13 0.29
C LEU A 66 3.39 -1.21 -0.21
N ILE A 67 4.36 -1.63 0.60
CA ILE A 67 5.34 -2.65 0.24
C ILE A 67 4.64 -3.96 -0.11
N TYR A 68 3.77 -4.46 0.76
CA TYR A 68 3.05 -5.71 0.49
C TYR A 68 2.09 -5.59 -0.69
N SER A 69 1.43 -4.44 -0.86
CA SER A 69 0.59 -4.17 -2.03
C SER A 69 1.38 -4.20 -3.34
N LEU A 70 2.58 -3.61 -3.36
CA LEU A 70 3.47 -3.59 -4.52
C LEU A 70 4.04 -4.98 -4.81
N MET A 71 4.36 -5.76 -3.78
CA MET A 71 4.77 -7.17 -3.92
C MET A 71 3.65 -8.01 -4.56
N LEU A 72 2.42 -7.85 -4.09
CA LEU A 72 1.27 -8.57 -4.63
C LEU A 72 1.02 -8.20 -6.10
N CYS A 73 1.09 -6.91 -6.45
CA CYS A 73 1.00 -6.49 -7.84
C CYS A 73 2.11 -7.12 -8.70
N SER A 74 3.35 -7.16 -8.18
CA SER A 74 4.47 -7.80 -8.88
C SER A 74 4.23 -9.30 -9.11
N ASP A 75 3.66 -10.03 -8.16
CA ASP A 75 3.43 -11.47 -8.28
C ASP A 75 2.24 -11.81 -9.18
N LEU A 76 1.26 -10.90 -9.26
CA LEU A 76 0.12 -11.02 -10.17
C LEU A 76 0.41 -10.46 -11.57
N GLY A 77 1.58 -9.85 -11.81
CA GLY A 77 1.94 -9.23 -13.08
C GLY A 77 1.12 -7.96 -13.41
N LEU A 78 0.65 -7.24 -12.38
CA LEU A 78 -0.16 -6.03 -12.52
C LEU A 78 0.73 -4.78 -12.57
N ASP A 79 0.50 -3.90 -13.54
CA ASP A 79 1.08 -2.55 -13.53
C ASP A 79 0.29 -1.66 -12.57
N VAL A 80 0.97 -1.23 -11.50
CA VAL A 80 0.37 -0.43 -10.42
C VAL A 80 -0.23 0.88 -10.93
N ARG A 81 0.41 1.53 -11.90
CA ARG A 81 -0.07 2.80 -12.44
C ARG A 81 -1.36 2.57 -13.23
N GLU A 82 -1.38 1.55 -14.09
CA GLU A 82 -2.55 1.19 -14.88
C GLU A 82 -3.77 0.89 -14.00
N ILE A 83 -3.64 -0.02 -13.02
CA ILE A 83 -4.77 -0.41 -12.17
C ILE A 83 -5.32 0.76 -11.33
N VAL A 84 -4.44 1.68 -10.89
CA VAL A 84 -4.85 2.87 -10.13
C VAL A 84 -5.54 3.88 -11.04
N GLU A 85 -5.00 4.17 -12.23
CA GLU A 85 -5.60 5.10 -13.20
C GLU A 85 -6.99 4.62 -13.63
N GLU A 86 -7.14 3.34 -13.95
CA GLU A 86 -8.43 2.73 -14.28
C GLU A 86 -9.44 2.87 -13.13
N LYS A 87 -8.99 2.61 -11.89
CA LYS A 87 -9.83 2.72 -10.70
C LYS A 87 -10.29 4.15 -10.44
N ILE A 88 -9.40 5.15 -10.61
CA ILE A 88 -9.74 6.58 -10.48
C ILE A 88 -10.79 6.98 -11.52
N LEU A 89 -10.59 6.62 -12.80
CA LEU A 89 -11.56 6.90 -13.87
C LEU A 89 -12.91 6.22 -13.63
N LYS A 90 -12.90 4.99 -13.11
CA LYS A 90 -14.13 4.28 -12.71
C LYS A 90 -14.83 4.97 -11.53
N ASN A 91 -14.08 5.42 -10.53
CA ASN A 91 -14.62 6.13 -9.37
C ASN A 91 -15.22 7.49 -9.76
N GLY A 92 -14.57 8.26 -10.64
CA GLY A 92 -15.08 9.56 -11.11
C GLY A 92 -16.39 9.44 -11.90
N ARG A 93 -16.61 8.32 -12.60
CA ARG A 93 -17.91 8.01 -13.23
C ARG A 93 -18.98 7.63 -12.22
N LYS A 94 -18.60 6.97 -11.11
CA LYS A 94 -19.51 6.52 -10.06
C LYS A 94 -19.92 7.65 -9.11
N TYR A 95 -18.99 8.57 -8.82
CA TYR A 95 -19.17 9.72 -7.94
C TYR A 95 -18.81 11.00 -8.72
N PRO A 96 -19.68 11.46 -9.64
CA PRO A 96 -19.45 12.70 -10.34
C PRO A 96 -19.44 13.85 -9.32
N VAL A 97 -18.42 14.70 -9.38
CA VAL A 97 -18.40 15.93 -8.60
C VAL A 97 -19.47 16.82 -9.20
N GLU A 98 -20.53 17.13 -8.44
CA GLU A 98 -21.49 18.15 -8.84
C GLU A 98 -20.73 19.46 -9.09
N LYS A 99 -21.01 20.11 -10.22
CA LYS A 99 -20.40 21.39 -10.60
C LYS A 99 -21.10 22.55 -9.90
#